data_AF-A0A3B0ULP0-F1
#
_entry.id   AF-A0A3B0ULP0-F1
#
_cell.length_a   1.000
_cell.length_b   1.000
_cell.length_c   1.000
_cell.angle_alpha   90.00
_cell.angle_beta   90.00
_cell.angle_gamma   90.00
#
_symmetry.space_group_name_H-M   'P 1'
#
loop_
_entity.id
_entity.type
_entity.pdbx_description
1 polymer ?
#
loop_
_entity_poly.entity_id
_entity_poly.type
_entity_poly.pdbx_seq_one_letter_code
_entity_poly.pdbx_strand_id
1 'polypeptide(L)'
;MSLFNIFRRGKASIPARFTAPVIAGLIASLAFFIGPATAQTSGTKNQQQSKIPVEQNLTVEGIDFGTNTSDWADDGECDDPRFIGIGSAVDMNEIDMGRDAQDCSTLFLAGDISLKPDPADIVGDIDFGSNTSDWADNDICDDPRFGGPGTDELLLDEDIGRDANDCKNLFLAGQVNYLGDDPNMEIINFDGILFGDNTSRWANDAECDDPRFTGTGMATELVDDDLEHDATDCLTLYQAGSISMVEDTETTATAAVDFGNNSSQWANDGECDDPRFAGSGVAAVLLDEDLGRDATDCSQLFESGDIYLVAGTGSAPDLQDTYFGNDTSRWANDGECDDPRFTGNGMASQLDATDMGQDATDCKNLVNEGQVEFITAANVDFGDDSSEWSNDGECDDPRFTGPGSATKLDPRNFGRDATDCQALLQSGQVDYVGGVLAIIDSASLQYNGDANQGNDDAPSTGTSGIDWGNDSSSWANDGECDDPRFAGPGVASTLLDEDLGRDATDCSTLFQQGQIQLVQGDGQLETDQPAVEPTLQPSTATDGELNFGDDTSAWANDGECDDPRFTGPGSAASPLSPLNLLKDATDCQTLFENGSITLI
;
A
#
# COMPACT_ATOMS: atom_id res chain seq x y z
N MET A 1 53.39 -52.49 24.37
CA MET A 1 54.47 -51.48 24.29
C MET A 1 53.76 -50.13 24.43
N SER A 2 53.73 -49.59 25.65
CA SER A 2 54.59 -48.47 26.11
C SER A 2 53.96 -47.11 25.74
N LEU A 3 53.27 -46.42 26.67
CA LEU A 3 53.81 -45.53 27.74
C LEU A 3 54.11 -44.12 27.15
N PHE A 4 53.65 -42.97 27.65
CA PHE A 4 53.22 -42.45 28.98
C PHE A 4 51.91 -41.59 28.84
N ASN A 5 50.91 -41.54 29.76
CA ASN A 5 50.84 -40.96 31.13
C ASN A 5 50.93 -39.40 31.16
N ILE A 6 50.20 -38.59 31.98
CA ILE A 6 49.36 -38.82 33.19
C ILE A 6 48.45 -37.59 33.53
N PHE A 7 47.19 -37.80 33.95
CA PHE A 7 46.33 -37.06 34.95
C PHE A 7 46.02 -35.54 34.83
N ARG A 8 45.03 -34.94 35.54
CA ARG A 8 43.61 -35.26 35.93
C ARG A 8 43.03 -34.14 36.85
N ARG A 9 41.80 -33.68 36.57
CA ARG A 9 40.66 -33.30 37.47
C ARG A 9 40.82 -32.38 38.72
N GLY A 10 39.79 -31.52 38.90
CA GLY A 10 39.21 -31.08 40.20
C GLY A 10 38.88 -29.58 40.21
N LYS A 11 37.64 -29.07 40.06
CA LYS A 11 36.42 -29.16 40.91
C LYS A 11 36.63 -28.92 42.41
N ALA A 12 36.21 -27.77 42.95
CA ALA A 12 35.13 -27.64 43.97
C ALA A 12 35.05 -26.23 44.63
N SER A 13 33.82 -25.88 45.03
CA SER A 13 33.27 -24.59 45.49
C SER A 13 33.56 -24.15 46.96
N ILE A 14 32.71 -23.22 47.45
CA ILE A 14 32.32 -22.83 48.85
C ILE A 14 33.14 -21.71 49.58
N PRO A 15 32.53 -20.92 50.52
CA PRO A 15 32.52 -19.45 50.39
C PRO A 15 32.76 -18.68 51.72
N ALA A 16 32.20 -17.45 51.80
CA ALA A 16 31.73 -16.71 52.99
C ALA A 16 32.59 -15.56 53.56
N ARG A 17 31.89 -14.41 53.70
CA ARG A 17 31.93 -13.32 54.72
C ARG A 17 33.06 -13.33 55.76
N PHE A 18 33.59 -12.15 56.14
CA PHE A 18 33.43 -11.59 57.52
C PHE A 18 33.99 -10.15 57.68
N THR A 19 33.18 -9.27 58.28
CA THR A 19 33.50 -8.07 59.12
C THR A 19 34.46 -6.93 58.68
N ALA A 20 33.95 -5.70 58.84
CA ALA A 20 34.72 -4.46 59.04
C ALA A 20 35.39 -4.40 60.44
N PRO A 21 36.24 -3.38 60.70
CA PRO A 21 35.77 -2.38 61.68
C PRO A 21 36.13 -0.91 61.38
N VAL A 22 35.39 -0.05 62.09
CA VAL A 22 35.49 1.43 62.20
C VAL A 22 36.77 1.88 62.94
N ILE A 23 37.26 3.10 62.67
CA ILE A 23 37.72 4.08 63.70
C ILE A 23 37.93 5.50 63.12
N ALA A 24 37.50 6.49 63.93
CA ALA A 24 37.58 7.96 63.79
C ALA A 24 38.88 8.52 63.14
N GLY A 25 38.87 9.63 62.39
CA GLY A 25 38.13 10.88 62.60
C GLY A 25 39.03 11.95 63.24
N LEU A 26 39.24 13.08 62.55
CA LEU A 26 39.71 14.33 63.18
C LEU A 26 39.18 15.56 62.41
N ILE A 27 38.92 16.64 63.15
CA ILE A 27 38.18 17.84 62.74
C ILE A 27 39.08 19.08 62.87
N ALA A 28 38.70 20.19 62.22
CA ALA A 28 39.12 21.60 62.42
C ALA A 28 40.25 22.11 61.49
N SER A 29 40.24 23.35 60.98
CA SER A 29 39.17 24.38 61.00
C SER A 29 39.42 25.52 59.98
N LEU A 30 38.31 26.15 59.55
CA LEU A 30 38.13 27.52 59.00
C LEU A 30 39.36 28.41 58.70
N ALA A 31 39.34 29.02 57.51
CA ALA A 31 39.49 30.47 57.35
C ALA A 31 38.66 30.97 56.15
N PHE A 32 38.19 32.22 56.22
CA PHE A 32 37.08 32.78 55.43
C PHE A 32 37.57 34.02 54.67
N PHE A 33 37.29 34.15 53.37
CA PHE A 33 37.36 35.43 52.65
C PHE A 33 36.35 35.46 51.50
N ILE A 34 35.60 36.56 51.40
CA ILE A 34 34.60 36.84 50.35
C ILE A 34 35.10 38.02 49.52
N GLY A 35 35.05 37.92 48.19
CA GLY A 35 35.38 38.99 47.25
C GLY A 35 35.32 38.47 45.80
N PRO A 36 34.62 39.13 44.85
CA PRO A 36 34.12 38.46 43.65
C PRO A 36 34.87 38.79 42.34
N ALA A 37 34.77 37.91 41.33
CA ALA A 37 34.32 38.23 39.96
C ALA A 37 34.48 37.06 38.95
N THR A 38 33.43 36.87 38.14
CA THR A 38 33.41 36.42 36.72
C THR A 38 34.11 35.13 36.25
N ALA A 39 33.24 34.16 35.93
CA ALA A 39 33.10 33.48 34.63
C ALA A 39 34.01 32.28 34.23
N GLN A 40 33.30 31.21 33.86
CA GLN A 40 33.63 30.13 32.90
C GLN A 40 34.91 29.30 33.13
N THR A 41 34.68 28.08 33.61
CA THR A 41 35.47 26.90 33.22
C THR A 41 34.50 25.81 32.76
N SER A 42 34.34 25.64 31.44
CA SER A 42 33.70 24.46 30.87
C SER A 42 34.62 23.25 31.07
N GLY A 43 34.08 22.14 31.54
CA GLY A 43 34.84 20.91 31.73
C GLY A 43 35.13 20.24 30.39
N THR A 44 36.38 19.88 30.14
CA THR A 44 36.81 19.15 28.95
C THR A 44 36.30 17.72 28.95
N LYS A 45 35.68 17.29 27.85
CA LYS A 45 35.75 15.90 27.38
C LYS A 45 36.75 15.84 26.23
N ASN A 46 37.64 14.85 26.25
CA ASN A 46 38.56 14.59 25.15
C ASN A 46 37.80 14.01 23.96
N GLN A 47 37.83 14.70 22.82
CA GLN A 47 38.27 14.06 21.59
C GLN A 47 39.37 14.93 20.99
N GLN A 48 40.43 14.30 20.49
CA GLN A 48 41.59 14.98 19.90
C GLN A 48 41.95 14.23 18.62
N GLN A 49 41.08 14.31 17.62
CA GLN A 49 41.44 13.95 16.25
C GLN A 49 42.56 14.90 15.80
N SER A 50 43.63 14.31 15.26
CA SER A 50 44.80 15.03 14.80
C SER A 50 44.64 15.35 13.32
N LYS A 51 44.41 16.65 13.01
CA LYS A 51 44.34 17.19 11.65
C LYS A 51 45.39 16.56 10.72
N ILE A 52 44.93 16.03 9.59
CA ILE A 52 45.75 15.35 8.60
C ILE A 52 46.73 16.35 7.96
N PRO A 53 48.00 15.97 7.70
CA PRO A 53 48.93 16.81 6.96
C PRO A 53 48.51 16.91 5.48
N VAL A 54 48.43 18.13 4.95
CA VAL A 54 48.08 18.54 3.56
C VAL A 54 48.36 17.50 2.46
N GLU A 55 49.55 16.88 2.41
CA GLU A 55 49.94 15.93 1.35
C GLU A 55 49.70 14.43 1.68
N GLN A 56 49.02 14.09 2.78
CA GLN A 56 48.74 12.70 3.14
C GLN A 56 47.39 12.24 2.62
N ASN A 57 47.42 11.16 1.83
CA ASN A 57 46.21 10.50 1.33
C ASN A 57 45.51 9.75 2.46
N LEU A 58 44.21 9.95 2.61
CA LEU A 58 43.38 9.33 3.63
C LEU A 58 42.47 8.26 3.01
N THR A 59 42.50 7.07 3.59
CA THR A 59 41.59 5.99 3.24
C THR A 59 40.94 5.46 4.51
N VAL A 60 39.61 5.49 4.56
CA VAL A 60 38.79 5.06 5.71
C VAL A 60 37.76 4.05 5.19
N GLU A 61 37.64 2.90 5.87
CA GLU A 61 36.75 1.79 5.51
C GLU A 61 36.85 1.23 4.07
N GLY A 62 37.89 1.63 3.32
CA GLY A 62 38.12 1.24 1.92
C GLY A 62 37.85 2.36 0.92
N ILE A 63 37.21 3.45 1.35
CA ILE A 63 36.94 4.66 0.57
C ILE A 63 38.16 5.57 0.60
N ASP A 64 38.57 6.06 -0.57
CA ASP A 64 39.68 7.01 -0.71
C ASP A 64 39.16 8.45 -0.70
N PHE A 65 39.35 9.14 0.42
CA PHE A 65 38.96 10.53 0.62
C PHE A 65 39.99 11.52 0.04
N GLY A 66 41.14 11.03 -0.41
CA GLY A 66 42.17 11.87 -1.02
C GLY A 66 42.99 12.65 0.01
N THR A 67 43.23 13.94 -0.23
CA THR A 67 44.13 14.81 0.55
C THR A 67 43.43 16.08 1.06
N ASN A 68 44.09 16.93 1.87
CA ASN A 68 43.60 18.28 2.20
C ASN A 68 44.38 19.31 1.38
N THR A 69 44.05 19.45 0.10
CA THR A 69 44.78 20.32 -0.84
C THR A 69 43.91 21.32 -1.61
N SER A 70 42.58 21.34 -1.45
CA SER A 70 41.71 22.42 -1.96
C SER A 70 42.01 23.73 -1.22
N ASP A 71 41.53 24.85 -1.76
CA ASP A 71 41.57 26.13 -1.04
C ASP A 71 40.51 26.20 0.09
N TRP A 72 39.58 25.24 0.09
CA TRP A 72 38.42 25.11 0.97
C TRP A 72 38.59 24.07 2.09
N ALA A 73 39.51 23.11 1.92
CA ALA A 73 39.75 22.03 2.89
C ALA A 73 39.98 22.49 4.33
N ASP A 74 39.42 21.72 5.28
CA ASP A 74 39.38 22.02 6.70
C ASP A 74 38.56 23.29 7.09
N ASP A 75 37.51 23.64 6.34
CA ASP A 75 36.57 24.71 6.70
C ASP A 75 35.31 24.25 7.45
N GLY A 76 35.02 22.93 7.42
CA GLY A 76 33.91 22.28 8.11
C GLY A 76 32.81 21.73 7.19
N GLU A 77 32.88 21.98 5.89
CA GLU A 77 32.03 21.39 4.85
C GLU A 77 32.84 20.37 4.01
N CYS A 78 32.17 19.50 3.26
CA CYS A 78 32.81 18.56 2.32
C CYS A 78 32.71 19.07 0.88
N ASP A 79 33.83 19.48 0.29
CA ASP A 79 33.93 20.01 -1.08
C ASP A 79 33.98 18.93 -2.19
N ASP A 80 34.09 17.66 -1.82
CA ASP A 80 34.36 16.58 -2.77
C ASP A 80 33.05 16.12 -3.44
N PRO A 81 32.84 16.36 -4.75
CA PRO A 81 31.59 16.07 -5.46
C PRO A 81 31.25 14.57 -5.59
N ARG A 82 32.08 13.68 -5.04
CA ARG A 82 31.77 12.26 -4.87
C ARG A 82 30.88 11.99 -3.65
N PHE A 83 30.76 12.95 -2.74
CA PHE A 83 29.97 12.85 -1.53
C PHE A 83 28.81 13.84 -1.52
N ILE A 84 27.83 13.57 -0.67
CA ILE A 84 26.49 14.14 -0.70
C ILE A 84 25.86 14.03 0.69
N GLY A 85 25.01 14.99 1.08
CA GLY A 85 24.30 14.99 2.36
C GLY A 85 24.54 16.25 3.19
N ILE A 86 24.28 16.15 4.50
CA ILE A 86 24.33 17.28 5.43
C ILE A 86 25.79 17.64 5.71
N GLY A 87 26.18 18.88 5.39
CA GLY A 87 27.56 19.34 5.50
C GLY A 87 28.37 19.16 4.21
N SER A 88 27.78 18.68 3.12
CA SER A 88 28.36 18.90 1.78
C SER A 88 28.36 20.38 1.41
N ALA A 89 29.38 20.83 0.68
CA ALA A 89 29.48 22.22 0.22
C ALA A 89 28.39 22.55 -0.81
N VAL A 90 27.84 23.77 -0.75
CA VAL A 90 26.75 24.21 -1.64
C VAL A 90 27.20 24.39 -3.10
N ASP A 91 28.45 24.82 -3.33
CA ASP A 91 29.04 25.04 -4.66
C ASP A 91 30.09 23.94 -4.98
N MET A 92 29.63 22.72 -5.25
CA MET A 92 30.49 21.57 -5.61
C MET A 92 31.31 21.79 -6.89
N ASN A 93 32.58 21.36 -6.89
CA ASN A 93 33.47 21.47 -8.08
C ASN A 93 34.34 20.23 -8.30
N GLU A 94 34.39 19.71 -9.54
CA GLU A 94 35.29 18.62 -9.93
C GLU A 94 36.77 18.88 -9.60
N ILE A 95 37.18 20.16 -9.54
CA ILE A 95 38.55 20.55 -9.20
C ILE A 95 38.92 20.14 -7.77
N ASP A 96 37.96 20.02 -6.85
CA ASP A 96 38.19 19.76 -5.43
C ASP A 96 37.89 18.30 -5.00
N MET A 97 37.55 17.45 -5.99
CA MET A 97 37.47 15.99 -5.86
C MET A 97 38.76 15.38 -5.29
N GLY A 98 38.66 14.67 -4.17
CA GLY A 98 39.78 14.06 -3.45
C GLY A 98 40.72 15.09 -2.80
N ARG A 99 40.26 16.31 -2.54
CA ARG A 99 41.10 17.41 -2.04
C ARG A 99 40.60 18.09 -0.76
N ASP A 100 39.49 17.62 -0.18
CA ASP A 100 39.11 17.87 1.20
C ASP A 100 38.87 16.53 1.96
N ALA A 101 39.95 15.84 2.31
CA ALA A 101 39.81 14.51 2.90
C ALA A 101 39.37 14.50 4.37
N GLN A 102 39.70 15.55 5.14
CA GLN A 102 39.48 15.57 6.58
C GLN A 102 38.01 15.80 6.94
N ASP A 103 37.34 16.74 6.28
CA ASP A 103 35.97 17.09 6.65
C ASP A 103 35.00 16.08 6.01
N CYS A 104 35.16 15.77 4.71
CA CYS A 104 34.45 14.66 4.07
C CYS A 104 34.54 13.33 4.85
N SER A 105 35.72 12.90 5.32
CA SER A 105 35.83 11.64 6.10
C SER A 105 35.25 11.73 7.51
N THR A 106 35.14 12.94 8.06
CA THR A 106 34.61 13.17 9.40
C THR A 106 33.09 13.15 9.37
N LEU A 107 32.50 13.83 8.39
CA LEU A 107 31.07 13.82 8.09
C LEU A 107 30.63 12.41 7.66
N PHE A 108 31.38 11.72 6.81
CA PHE A 108 31.06 10.35 6.39
C PHE A 108 31.07 9.36 7.57
N LEU A 109 32.05 9.47 8.47
CA LEU A 109 32.10 8.65 9.69
C LEU A 109 31.05 9.05 10.75
N ALA A 110 30.45 10.22 10.64
CA ALA A 110 29.33 10.65 11.47
C ALA A 110 27.98 10.15 10.92
N GLY A 111 27.92 9.77 9.64
CA GLY A 111 26.69 9.48 8.90
C GLY A 111 26.07 10.71 8.24
N ASP A 112 26.70 11.90 8.38
CA ASP A 112 26.15 13.16 7.89
C ASP A 112 26.22 13.26 6.35
N ILE A 113 27.20 12.61 5.71
CA ILE A 113 27.32 12.49 4.24
C ILE A 113 27.55 11.04 3.80
N SER A 114 27.07 10.69 2.60
CA SER A 114 27.28 9.40 1.94
C SER A 114 28.09 9.58 0.65
N LEU A 115 28.46 8.46 0.00
CA LEU A 115 28.98 8.49 -1.37
C LEU A 115 27.81 8.56 -2.34
N LYS A 116 27.92 9.40 -3.37
CA LYS A 116 26.97 9.39 -4.49
C LYS A 116 26.93 8.00 -5.13
N PRO A 117 25.75 7.39 -5.32
CA PRO A 117 25.62 6.13 -6.03
C PRO A 117 26.27 6.23 -7.43
N ASP A 118 27.06 5.23 -7.83
CA ASP A 118 27.47 5.11 -9.22
C ASP A 118 26.25 4.61 -10.02
N PRO A 119 25.81 5.28 -11.09
CA PRO A 119 24.73 4.78 -11.93
C PRO A 119 24.95 3.33 -12.40
N ALA A 120 26.20 2.89 -12.53
CA ALA A 120 26.53 1.51 -12.88
C ALA A 120 26.14 0.47 -11.80
N ASP A 121 26.01 0.86 -10.54
CA ASP A 121 25.55 -0.02 -9.46
C ASP A 121 24.01 -0.19 -9.48
N ILE A 122 23.27 0.82 -9.94
CA ILE A 122 21.79 0.83 -10.03
C ILE A 122 21.27 0.09 -11.28
N VAL A 123 22.07 0.04 -12.37
CA VAL A 123 21.70 -0.60 -13.66
C VAL A 123 21.31 -2.09 -13.55
N GLY A 124 21.57 -2.75 -12.42
CA GLY A 124 21.12 -4.12 -12.15
C GLY A 124 19.60 -4.26 -11.95
N ASP A 125 18.96 -3.21 -11.44
CA ASP A 125 17.58 -3.25 -10.93
C ASP A 125 16.57 -2.52 -11.85
N ILE A 126 17.05 -1.88 -12.92
CA ILE A 126 16.23 -1.20 -13.94
C ILE A 126 16.07 -2.09 -15.18
N ASP A 127 14.83 -2.40 -15.57
CA ASP A 127 14.55 -3.03 -16.88
C ASP A 127 14.46 -1.97 -17.99
N PHE A 128 15.59 -1.76 -18.68
CA PHE A 128 15.67 -0.90 -19.85
C PHE A 128 14.89 -1.43 -21.07
N GLY A 129 14.39 -2.67 -21.07
CA GLY A 129 13.56 -3.20 -22.15
C GLY A 129 14.34 -3.64 -23.41
N SER A 130 13.94 -3.14 -24.58
CA SER A 130 14.45 -3.60 -25.90
C SER A 130 14.62 -2.49 -26.95
N ASN A 131 15.37 -2.73 -28.03
CA ASN A 131 15.50 -1.77 -29.14
C ASN A 131 14.50 -2.08 -30.27
N THR A 132 13.19 -1.98 -30.02
CA THR A 132 12.16 -2.43 -30.98
C THR A 132 11.32 -1.32 -31.62
N SER A 133 11.54 -0.05 -31.27
CA SER A 133 10.94 1.12 -31.93
C SER A 133 11.67 1.52 -33.22
N ASP A 134 11.02 2.32 -34.07
CA ASP A 134 11.67 2.97 -35.23
C ASP A 134 12.67 4.06 -34.81
N TRP A 135 12.60 4.50 -33.55
CA TRP A 135 13.44 5.54 -32.96
C TRP A 135 14.64 5.00 -32.16
N ALA A 136 14.67 3.71 -31.79
CA ALA A 136 15.77 3.14 -31.02
C ALA A 136 17.16 3.26 -31.69
N ASP A 137 18.21 3.38 -30.86
CA ASP A 137 19.61 3.57 -31.28
C ASP A 137 19.83 4.91 -32.07
N ASN A 138 19.25 6.02 -31.60
CA ASN A 138 19.35 7.37 -32.19
C ASN A 138 20.29 8.38 -31.45
N ASP A 139 20.89 7.98 -30.32
CA ASP A 139 21.65 8.77 -29.33
C ASP A 139 20.79 9.65 -28.37
N ILE A 140 19.46 9.45 -28.28
CA ILE A 140 18.49 10.12 -27.37
C ILE A 140 17.59 9.03 -26.76
N CYS A 141 17.18 9.16 -25.49
CA CYS A 141 16.27 8.22 -24.84
C CYS A 141 14.80 8.54 -25.14
N ASP A 142 14.11 7.61 -25.81
CA ASP A 142 12.68 7.77 -26.18
C ASP A 142 11.69 7.18 -25.14
N ASP A 143 12.17 6.41 -24.15
CA ASP A 143 11.32 5.73 -23.15
C ASP A 143 10.81 6.72 -22.08
N PRO A 144 9.48 6.93 -21.93
CA PRO A 144 8.90 7.89 -20.97
C PRO A 144 9.21 7.59 -19.50
N ARG A 145 9.67 6.37 -19.17
CA ARG A 145 10.14 6.01 -17.84
C ARG A 145 11.48 6.65 -17.46
N PHE A 146 12.06 7.46 -18.34
CA PHE A 146 13.27 8.22 -18.07
C PHE A 146 13.01 9.72 -18.25
N GLY A 147 13.79 10.54 -17.53
CA GLY A 147 13.71 12.00 -17.62
C GLY A 147 15.09 12.64 -17.59
N GLY A 148 15.26 13.77 -18.29
CA GLY A 148 16.48 14.58 -18.22
C GLY A 148 16.92 15.15 -19.56
N PRO A 149 18.07 15.84 -19.62
CA PRO A 149 18.57 16.46 -20.85
C PRO A 149 18.94 15.49 -21.99
N GLY A 150 18.93 14.17 -21.73
CA GLY A 150 19.12 13.13 -22.74
C GLY A 150 17.83 12.49 -23.27
N THR A 151 16.63 12.86 -22.80
CA THR A 151 15.37 12.34 -23.34
C THR A 151 14.87 13.15 -24.54
N ASP A 152 13.96 12.59 -25.35
CA ASP A 152 13.34 13.35 -26.44
C ASP A 152 12.40 14.47 -25.90
N GLU A 153 12.09 15.46 -26.74
CA GLU A 153 11.11 16.51 -26.45
C GLU A 153 9.65 15.98 -26.52
N LEU A 154 9.42 14.85 -27.18
CA LEU A 154 8.12 14.18 -27.32
C LEU A 154 8.25 12.69 -26.96
N LEU A 155 8.06 12.39 -25.68
CA LEU A 155 7.93 11.03 -25.18
C LEU A 155 6.53 10.49 -25.49
N LEU A 156 6.43 9.20 -25.82
CA LEU A 156 5.18 8.53 -26.21
C LEU A 156 5.01 7.22 -25.44
N ASP A 157 3.79 6.93 -24.97
CA ASP A 157 3.44 5.67 -24.28
C ASP A 157 3.73 4.43 -25.14
N GLU A 158 3.81 4.56 -26.46
CA GLU A 158 4.20 3.42 -27.30
C GLU A 158 5.68 3.05 -27.17
N ASP A 159 6.56 3.96 -26.72
CA ASP A 159 8.00 3.73 -26.60
C ASP A 159 8.47 3.31 -25.20
N ILE A 160 7.54 3.00 -24.29
CA ILE A 160 7.82 2.34 -22.99
C ILE A 160 8.58 1.03 -23.18
N GLY A 161 9.72 0.88 -22.48
CA GLY A 161 10.56 -0.31 -22.59
C GLY A 161 11.15 -0.50 -24.00
N ARG A 162 11.17 0.58 -24.79
CA ARG A 162 11.86 0.66 -26.07
C ARG A 162 13.14 1.49 -25.93
N ASP A 163 13.96 1.49 -26.96
CA ASP A 163 15.25 2.21 -26.98
C ASP A 163 16.20 1.92 -25.78
N ALA A 164 16.24 0.65 -25.37
CA ALA A 164 17.02 0.21 -24.20
C ALA A 164 18.51 0.58 -24.22
N ASN A 165 19.14 0.67 -25.40
CA ASN A 165 20.55 1.03 -25.50
C ASN A 165 20.79 2.49 -25.12
N ASP A 166 20.02 3.45 -25.64
CA ASP A 166 20.35 4.85 -25.46
C ASP A 166 19.90 5.34 -24.09
N CYS A 167 18.70 4.97 -23.63
CA CYS A 167 18.29 5.14 -22.24
C CYS A 167 19.33 4.58 -21.25
N LYS A 168 19.90 3.40 -21.51
CA LYS A 168 20.98 2.83 -20.68
C LYS A 168 22.31 3.57 -20.78
N ASN A 169 22.72 3.96 -21.98
CA ASN A 169 23.98 4.69 -22.21
C ASN A 169 23.93 6.08 -21.56
N LEU A 170 22.78 6.75 -21.67
CA LEU A 170 22.50 8.07 -21.11
C LEU A 170 22.34 8.01 -19.59
N PHE A 171 21.69 6.98 -19.04
CA PHE A 171 21.61 6.75 -17.60
C PHE A 171 23.00 6.51 -16.99
N LEU A 172 23.81 5.64 -17.62
CA LEU A 172 25.22 5.43 -17.23
C LEU A 172 26.11 6.68 -17.41
N ALA A 173 25.69 7.63 -18.23
CA ALA A 173 26.35 8.93 -18.40
C ALA A 173 25.81 10.02 -17.46
N GLY A 174 24.80 9.73 -16.63
CA GLY A 174 24.11 10.71 -15.79
C GLY A 174 23.37 11.80 -16.57
N GLN A 175 22.93 11.49 -17.80
CA GLN A 175 22.19 12.39 -18.69
C GLN A 175 20.67 12.17 -18.67
N VAL A 176 20.23 11.00 -18.19
CA VAL A 176 18.83 10.72 -17.85
C VAL A 176 18.77 10.01 -16.50
N ASN A 177 17.70 10.29 -15.75
CA ASN A 177 17.31 9.64 -14.50
C ASN A 177 16.21 8.61 -14.82
N TYR A 178 16.05 7.60 -13.98
CA TYR A 178 14.96 6.63 -14.13
C TYR A 178 13.79 7.02 -13.23
N LEU A 179 12.61 7.21 -13.81
CA LEU A 179 11.42 7.75 -13.15
C LEU A 179 10.47 6.67 -12.59
N GLY A 180 10.84 5.38 -12.70
CA GLY A 180 10.03 4.26 -12.26
C GLY A 180 9.33 3.53 -13.41
N ASP A 181 8.59 2.47 -13.09
CA ASP A 181 7.93 1.62 -14.10
C ASP A 181 6.60 2.18 -14.64
N ASP A 182 6.04 3.21 -14.00
CA ASP A 182 4.80 3.85 -14.43
C ASP A 182 5.06 4.93 -15.51
N PRO A 183 4.57 4.73 -16.75
CA PRO A 183 4.76 5.70 -17.84
C PRO A 183 3.96 6.99 -17.67
N ASN A 184 2.89 7.00 -16.88
CA ASN A 184 2.07 8.19 -16.66
C ASN A 184 2.64 9.09 -15.56
N MET A 185 3.62 8.60 -14.79
CA MET A 185 4.09 9.18 -13.53
C MET A 185 2.95 9.44 -12.53
N GLU A 186 1.92 8.59 -12.53
CA GLU A 186 0.88 8.56 -11.50
C GLU A 186 1.44 7.97 -10.20
N ILE A 187 2.37 7.01 -10.26
CA ILE A 187 3.08 6.46 -9.10
C ILE A 187 4.55 6.11 -9.43
N ILE A 188 5.47 6.93 -8.93
CA ILE A 188 6.92 6.72 -8.98
C ILE A 188 7.37 5.87 -7.78
N ASN A 189 8.07 4.76 -8.07
CA ASN A 189 8.71 3.90 -7.08
C ASN A 189 10.16 3.60 -7.51
N PHE A 190 11.09 3.73 -6.58
CA PHE A 190 12.51 3.46 -6.80
C PHE A 190 13.20 3.03 -5.50
N ASP A 191 14.07 2.01 -5.57
CA ASP A 191 14.76 1.39 -4.43
C ASP A 191 13.83 0.99 -3.25
N GLY A 192 12.58 0.64 -3.55
CA GLY A 192 11.56 0.30 -2.57
C GLY A 192 10.96 1.50 -1.82
N ILE A 193 11.27 2.73 -2.23
CA ILE A 193 10.67 3.97 -1.73
C ILE A 193 9.56 4.39 -2.69
N LEU A 194 8.39 4.70 -2.13
CA LEU A 194 7.26 5.29 -2.84
C LEU A 194 7.44 6.81 -2.87
N PHE A 195 7.83 7.36 -4.02
CA PHE A 195 7.95 8.81 -4.20
C PHE A 195 6.59 9.45 -4.53
N GLY A 196 5.65 8.67 -5.07
CA GLY A 196 4.28 9.10 -5.32
C GLY A 196 4.09 9.74 -6.69
N ASP A 197 3.29 10.81 -6.77
CA ASP A 197 2.90 11.48 -8.00
C ASP A 197 3.51 12.89 -8.17
N ASN A 198 3.09 13.62 -9.20
CA ASN A 198 3.49 15.01 -9.45
C ASN A 198 2.30 15.98 -9.45
N THR A 199 1.29 15.73 -8.61
CA THR A 199 0.03 16.49 -8.59
C THR A 199 0.09 17.75 -7.73
N SER A 200 1.14 17.92 -6.91
CA SER A 200 1.36 19.18 -6.21
C SER A 200 1.50 20.35 -7.19
N ARG A 201 1.15 21.55 -6.71
CA ARG A 201 1.42 22.81 -7.42
C ARG A 201 2.90 23.19 -7.47
N TRP A 202 3.72 22.55 -6.64
CA TRP A 202 5.16 22.79 -6.52
C TRP A 202 5.99 21.74 -7.27
N ALA A 203 5.39 20.58 -7.57
CA ALA A 203 6.05 19.53 -8.33
C ALA A 203 6.65 20.01 -9.66
N ASN A 204 7.85 19.53 -9.97
CA ASN A 204 8.64 19.89 -11.16
C ASN A 204 9.18 21.34 -11.14
N ASP A 205 9.46 21.91 -9.95
CA ASP A 205 10.14 23.20 -9.79
C ASP A 205 11.66 23.09 -9.47
N ALA A 206 12.15 21.85 -9.31
CA ALA A 206 13.52 21.44 -9.00
C ALA A 206 13.99 21.62 -7.55
N GLU A 207 13.08 21.90 -6.61
CA GLU A 207 13.24 21.60 -5.19
C GLU A 207 12.46 20.30 -4.85
N CYS A 208 12.71 19.66 -3.70
CA CYS A 208 11.91 18.53 -3.20
C CYS A 208 11.02 19.01 -2.04
N ASP A 209 9.70 18.97 -2.21
CA ASP A 209 8.72 19.41 -1.21
C ASP A 209 8.30 18.33 -0.20
N ASP A 210 8.55 17.04 -0.49
CA ASP A 210 8.10 15.92 0.35
C ASP A 210 8.78 15.93 1.74
N PRO A 211 8.02 16.09 2.85
CA PRO A 211 8.57 16.26 4.19
C PRO A 211 9.26 15.02 4.76
N ARG A 212 9.17 13.85 4.10
CA ARG A 212 9.90 12.63 4.49
C ARG A 212 11.37 12.68 4.10
N PHE A 213 11.79 13.61 3.25
CA PHE A 213 13.18 13.72 2.81
C PHE A 213 13.94 14.84 3.53
N THR A 214 15.27 14.75 3.48
CA THR A 214 16.17 15.76 4.02
C THR A 214 17.47 15.82 3.21
N GLY A 215 18.06 17.00 3.11
CA GLY A 215 19.32 17.21 2.41
C GLY A 215 19.37 18.53 1.64
N THR A 216 20.18 18.56 0.59
CA THR A 216 20.35 19.72 -0.28
C THR A 216 19.43 19.60 -1.49
N GLY A 217 18.63 20.63 -1.75
CA GLY A 217 17.56 20.59 -2.74
C GLY A 217 16.16 20.45 -2.14
N MET A 218 16.03 20.23 -0.82
CA MET A 218 14.72 20.34 -0.15
C MET A 218 14.16 21.75 -0.23
N ALA A 219 12.84 21.86 -0.42
CA ALA A 219 12.13 23.13 -0.44
C ALA A 219 12.18 23.86 0.92
N THR A 220 12.03 25.18 0.87
CA THR A 220 12.23 26.03 2.07
C THR A 220 11.06 26.04 3.06
N GLU A 221 9.85 25.65 2.65
CA GLU A 221 8.66 25.49 3.50
C GLU A 221 7.98 24.15 3.16
N LEU A 222 8.36 23.07 3.85
CA LEU A 222 7.76 21.74 3.71
C LEU A 222 6.39 21.68 4.41
N VAL A 223 5.40 21.06 3.78
CA VAL A 223 4.06 20.83 4.34
C VAL A 223 3.55 19.43 4.03
N ASP A 224 2.68 18.91 4.90
CA ASP A 224 2.15 17.55 4.77
C ASP A 224 1.27 17.37 3.51
N ASP A 225 0.72 18.47 2.95
CA ASP A 225 -0.03 18.49 1.68
C ASP A 225 0.85 18.11 0.45
N ASP A 226 2.18 18.17 0.57
CA ASP A 226 3.14 17.86 -0.52
C ASP A 226 3.82 16.47 -0.35
N LEU A 227 3.39 15.70 0.66
CA LEU A 227 3.75 14.30 0.88
C LEU A 227 3.38 13.43 -0.33
N GLU A 228 4.32 12.69 -0.90
CA GLU A 228 4.08 11.82 -2.08
C GLU A 228 3.54 12.57 -3.33
N HIS A 229 3.69 13.90 -3.40
CA HIS A 229 3.10 14.71 -4.48
C HIS A 229 4.12 15.54 -5.30
N ASP A 230 5.42 15.33 -5.05
CA ASP A 230 6.54 15.93 -5.77
C ASP A 230 7.60 14.86 -6.14
N ALA A 231 7.12 13.80 -6.79
CA ALA A 231 7.91 12.60 -6.96
C ALA A 231 9.11 12.74 -7.90
N THR A 232 9.01 13.54 -8.97
CA THR A 232 10.09 13.66 -9.98
C THR A 232 11.32 14.36 -9.42
N ASP A 233 11.14 15.44 -8.66
CA ASP A 233 12.25 16.23 -8.14
C ASP A 233 12.85 15.55 -6.90
N CYS A 234 12.03 15.04 -5.99
CA CYS A 234 12.49 14.21 -4.88
C CYS A 234 13.25 12.96 -5.37
N LEU A 235 12.76 12.25 -6.39
CA LEU A 235 13.48 11.12 -6.98
C LEU A 235 14.80 11.55 -7.62
N THR A 236 14.79 12.63 -8.41
CA THR A 236 15.98 13.15 -9.07
C THR A 236 17.06 13.53 -8.06
N LEU A 237 16.67 14.19 -6.97
CA LEU A 237 17.55 14.57 -5.88
C LEU A 237 18.00 13.35 -5.07
N TYR A 238 17.19 12.31 -4.92
CA TYR A 238 17.54 11.05 -4.25
C TYR A 238 18.48 10.17 -5.09
N GLN A 239 18.29 10.07 -6.41
CA GLN A 239 19.22 9.40 -7.34
C GLN A 239 20.53 10.17 -7.48
N ALA A 240 20.48 11.51 -7.40
CA ALA A 240 21.67 12.32 -7.19
C ALA A 240 22.29 12.13 -5.79
N GLY A 241 21.50 11.63 -4.84
CA GLY A 241 21.74 11.47 -3.41
C GLY A 241 21.90 12.79 -2.64
N SER A 242 21.60 13.92 -3.28
CA SER A 242 21.57 15.24 -2.65
C SER A 242 20.59 15.30 -1.48
N ILE A 243 19.52 14.49 -1.53
CA ILE A 243 18.62 14.20 -0.42
C ILE A 243 18.64 12.71 -0.07
N SER A 244 18.34 12.40 1.19
CA SER A 244 18.00 11.07 1.68
C SER A 244 16.61 11.12 2.29
N MET A 245 15.98 9.97 2.55
CA MET A 245 14.91 9.92 3.54
C MET A 245 15.44 10.49 4.87
N VAL A 246 14.60 11.19 5.61
CA VAL A 246 14.81 11.47 7.02
C VAL A 246 14.95 10.10 7.69
N GLU A 247 16.16 9.76 8.16
CA GLU A 247 16.27 8.65 9.10
C GLU A 247 15.37 8.96 10.28
N ASP A 248 14.51 8.00 10.65
CA ASP A 248 13.61 8.05 11.80
C ASP A 248 14.42 8.13 13.11
N THR A 249 14.97 9.31 13.33
CA THR A 249 15.76 9.73 14.49
C THR A 249 14.87 10.36 15.56
N GLU A 250 13.56 10.44 15.30
CA GLU A 250 12.57 9.97 16.26
C GLU A 250 12.58 8.43 16.31
N THR A 251 13.73 7.88 16.69
CA THR A 251 13.77 6.61 17.40
C THR A 251 13.00 6.79 18.70
N THR A 252 11.68 6.66 18.64
CA THR A 252 11.02 5.88 19.68
C THR A 252 11.83 4.59 19.75
N ALA A 253 12.49 4.38 20.89
CA ALA A 253 13.17 3.12 21.07
C ALA A 253 12.07 2.05 20.93
N THR A 254 12.16 1.24 19.88
CA THR A 254 11.58 -0.10 19.91
C THR A 254 12.18 -0.74 21.15
N ALA A 255 11.41 -0.71 22.23
CA ALA A 255 11.83 -1.27 23.49
C ALA A 255 11.96 -2.75 23.20
N ALA A 256 13.22 -3.21 23.04
CA ALA A 256 13.53 -4.60 22.74
C ALA A 256 12.67 -5.46 23.65
N VAL A 257 11.76 -6.23 23.04
CA VAL A 257 10.57 -6.76 23.70
C VAL A 257 10.99 -7.43 25.01
N ASP A 258 10.50 -6.91 26.15
CA ASP A 258 10.90 -7.43 27.45
C ASP A 258 10.19 -8.76 27.71
N PHE A 259 10.72 -9.82 27.11
CA PHE A 259 10.33 -11.21 27.32
C PHE A 259 10.52 -11.64 28.80
N GLY A 260 11.27 -10.88 29.60
CA GLY A 260 11.40 -11.09 31.04
C GLY A 260 12.46 -12.13 31.43
N ASN A 261 12.04 -13.24 32.05
CA ASN A 261 12.93 -14.31 32.51
C ASN A 261 12.22 -15.68 32.51
N ASN A 262 12.87 -16.77 32.92
CA ASN A 262 12.29 -18.13 32.93
C ASN A 262 11.98 -18.59 34.37
N SER A 263 11.07 -17.91 35.08
CA SER A 263 10.75 -18.21 36.50
C SER A 263 9.40 -18.89 36.72
N SER A 264 8.58 -19.12 35.69
CA SER A 264 7.36 -19.92 35.82
C SER A 264 7.70 -21.40 36.03
N GLN A 265 6.69 -22.22 36.30
CA GLN A 265 6.85 -23.67 36.35
C GLN A 265 6.71 -24.35 34.97
N TRP A 266 6.28 -23.58 33.98
CA TRP A 266 5.91 -24.01 32.63
C TRP A 266 6.99 -23.64 31.60
N ALA A 267 7.70 -22.54 31.81
CA ALA A 267 8.75 -22.03 30.93
C ALA A 267 9.77 -23.06 30.47
N ASN A 268 10.18 -22.99 29.20
CA ASN A 268 11.07 -23.94 28.51
C ASN A 268 10.41 -25.31 28.25
N ASP A 269 9.08 -25.35 28.03
CA ASP A 269 8.35 -26.54 27.60
C ASP A 269 7.98 -26.55 26.10
N GLY A 270 8.14 -25.41 25.41
CA GLY A 270 8.00 -25.26 23.96
C GLY A 270 6.79 -24.45 23.49
N GLU A 271 5.94 -23.99 24.41
CA GLU A 271 4.86 -23.03 24.18
C GLU A 271 5.18 -21.72 24.92
N CYS A 272 4.64 -20.58 24.48
CA CYS A 272 4.78 -19.31 25.21
C CYS A 272 3.66 -19.14 26.24
N ASP A 273 4.01 -19.15 27.54
CA ASP A 273 3.05 -19.00 28.65
C ASP A 273 2.62 -17.55 28.96
N ASP A 274 3.29 -16.57 28.36
CA ASP A 274 3.14 -15.17 28.76
C ASP A 274 1.85 -14.56 28.19
N PRO A 275 0.88 -14.12 29.04
CA PRO A 275 -0.40 -13.57 28.60
C PRO A 275 -0.30 -12.27 27.79
N ARG A 276 0.90 -11.71 27.61
CA ARG A 276 1.15 -10.61 26.66
C ARG A 276 1.26 -11.07 25.21
N PHE A 277 1.26 -12.37 24.91
CA PHE A 277 1.44 -12.88 23.54
C PHE A 277 0.24 -13.70 23.06
N ALA A 278 0.01 -13.71 21.74
CA ALA A 278 -0.94 -14.57 21.04
C ALA A 278 -0.27 -15.16 19.78
N GLY A 279 -0.84 -16.24 19.24
CA GLY A 279 -0.33 -16.92 18.04
C GLY A 279 -0.35 -18.43 18.16
N SER A 280 0.21 -19.12 17.16
CA SER A 280 0.18 -20.58 17.04
C SER A 280 1.08 -21.30 18.04
N GLY A 281 2.09 -20.61 18.57
CA GLY A 281 3.01 -21.10 19.61
C GLY A 281 2.62 -20.73 21.05
N VAL A 282 1.48 -20.08 21.29
CA VAL A 282 1.08 -19.66 22.64
C VAL A 282 0.37 -20.78 23.40
N ALA A 283 0.63 -20.89 24.71
CA ALA A 283 0.07 -21.92 25.56
C ALA A 283 -1.47 -21.86 25.60
N ALA A 284 -2.12 -23.02 25.50
CA ALA A 284 -3.58 -23.10 25.40
C ALA A 284 -4.35 -22.62 26.66
N VAL A 285 -3.65 -22.35 27.78
CA VAL A 285 -4.20 -21.76 29.01
C VAL A 285 -3.19 -20.77 29.57
N LEU A 286 -3.50 -19.48 29.43
CA LEU A 286 -2.68 -18.38 29.93
C LEU A 286 -3.06 -17.98 31.35
N LEU A 287 -2.08 -17.60 32.16
CA LEU A 287 -2.26 -17.17 33.56
C LEU A 287 -1.53 -15.84 33.82
N ASP A 288 -2.21 -14.89 34.46
CA ASP A 288 -1.62 -13.60 34.90
C ASP A 288 -0.33 -13.76 35.73
N GLU A 289 -0.18 -14.91 36.40
CA GLU A 289 0.99 -15.22 37.20
C GLU A 289 2.25 -15.51 36.38
N ASP A 290 2.14 -15.82 35.09
CA ASP A 290 3.25 -16.20 34.21
C ASP A 290 3.72 -15.05 33.28
N LEU A 291 3.12 -13.87 33.44
CA LEU A 291 3.54 -12.57 32.87
C LEU A 291 5.05 -12.29 33.02
N GLY A 292 5.79 -12.29 31.91
CA GLY A 292 7.24 -12.07 31.84
C GLY A 292 8.08 -13.18 32.48
N ARG A 293 7.55 -14.41 32.51
CA ARG A 293 8.18 -15.55 33.21
C ARG A 293 8.49 -16.77 32.35
N ASP A 294 8.31 -16.66 31.04
CA ASP A 294 8.75 -17.61 30.04
C ASP A 294 9.50 -16.93 28.88
N ALA A 295 10.61 -16.26 29.19
CA ALA A 295 11.29 -15.45 28.20
C ALA A 295 11.87 -16.22 27.00
N THR A 296 12.24 -17.48 27.19
CA THR A 296 13.04 -18.23 26.19
C THR A 296 12.18 -18.83 25.09
N ASP A 297 10.99 -19.33 25.39
CA ASP A 297 10.12 -19.88 24.36
C ASP A 297 9.37 -18.72 23.67
N CYS A 298 8.86 -17.75 24.44
CA CYS A 298 8.28 -16.53 23.88
C CYS A 298 9.25 -15.75 22.96
N SER A 299 10.55 -15.62 23.30
CA SER A 299 11.49 -14.92 22.39
C SER A 299 11.76 -15.70 21.10
N GLN A 300 11.92 -17.02 21.18
CA GLN A 300 12.16 -17.86 20.00
C GLN A 300 10.96 -17.90 19.05
N LEU A 301 9.75 -18.02 19.61
CA LEU A 301 8.50 -18.05 18.85
C LEU A 301 8.13 -16.68 18.27
N PHE A 302 8.54 -15.59 18.91
CA PHE A 302 8.40 -14.24 18.37
C PHE A 302 9.41 -13.98 17.25
N GLU A 303 10.66 -14.42 17.41
CA GLU A 303 11.69 -14.36 16.36
C GLU A 303 11.35 -15.22 15.12
N SER A 304 10.55 -16.29 15.27
CA SER A 304 10.05 -17.10 14.14
C SER A 304 8.75 -16.58 13.52
N GLY A 305 8.09 -15.60 14.14
CA GLY A 305 6.78 -15.08 13.72
C GLY A 305 5.59 -16.00 14.06
N ASP A 306 5.80 -17.04 14.87
CA ASP A 306 4.73 -17.95 15.31
C ASP A 306 3.82 -17.31 16.38
N ILE A 307 4.31 -16.27 17.07
CA ILE A 307 3.58 -15.47 18.06
C ILE A 307 3.88 -13.97 17.96
N TYR A 308 2.96 -13.14 18.45
CA TYR A 308 3.03 -11.68 18.47
C TYR A 308 2.49 -11.13 19.81
N LEU A 309 2.75 -9.85 20.12
CA LEU A 309 2.26 -9.21 21.34
C LEU A 309 0.78 -8.82 21.24
N VAL A 310 -0.01 -9.14 22.25
CA VAL A 310 -1.40 -8.67 22.45
C VAL A 310 -1.36 -7.37 23.25
N ALA A 311 -2.04 -6.33 22.76
CA ALA A 311 -2.04 -4.99 23.34
C ALA A 311 -2.78 -4.91 24.70
N GLY A 312 -2.12 -5.33 25.77
CA GLY A 312 -2.63 -5.28 27.14
C GLY A 312 -2.16 -4.03 27.92
N THR A 313 -2.91 -2.93 27.82
CA THR A 313 -2.77 -1.68 28.62
C THR A 313 -1.48 -0.86 28.45
N GLY A 314 -1.52 0.11 27.52
CA GLY A 314 -0.61 1.26 27.50
C GLY A 314 0.06 1.49 26.15
N SER A 315 -0.45 2.50 25.42
CA SER A 315 -0.11 2.85 24.03
C SER A 315 -0.52 1.78 23.02
N ALA A 316 -1.31 2.18 22.02
CA ALA A 316 -1.68 1.31 20.91
C ALA A 316 -0.41 0.98 20.10
N PRO A 317 -0.15 -0.31 19.78
CA PRO A 317 0.82 -0.65 18.76
C PRO A 317 0.27 -0.33 17.37
N ASP A 318 1.18 -0.21 16.43
CA ASP A 318 0.92 -0.08 15.00
C ASP A 318 -0.07 -1.13 14.46
N LEU A 319 -1.12 -0.65 13.79
CA LEU A 319 -2.19 -1.43 13.15
C LEU A 319 -2.44 -0.97 11.70
N GLN A 320 -1.43 -0.39 11.04
CA GLN A 320 -1.67 0.54 9.94
C GLN A 320 -1.78 -0.02 8.50
N ASP A 321 -2.07 -1.32 8.31
CA ASP A 321 -2.30 -1.85 6.95
C ASP A 321 -3.43 -2.90 6.88
N THR A 322 -3.34 -4.01 7.61
CA THR A 322 -4.32 -5.12 7.46
C THR A 322 -5.70 -4.89 8.13
N TYR A 323 -5.88 -3.79 8.87
CA TYR A 323 -7.10 -3.56 9.67
C TYR A 323 -7.93 -2.37 9.18
N PHE A 324 -7.30 -1.29 8.68
CA PHE A 324 -7.98 -0.15 8.08
C PHE A 324 -8.60 -0.49 6.73
N GLY A 325 -7.96 -1.34 5.92
CA GLY A 325 -8.50 -1.78 4.62
C GLY A 325 -7.78 -1.09 3.45
N ASN A 326 -8.53 -0.60 2.48
CA ASN A 326 -8.03 0.16 1.33
C ASN A 326 -8.92 1.41 1.10
N ASP A 327 -8.66 2.16 0.02
CA ASP A 327 -9.43 3.36 -0.36
C ASP A 327 -10.28 3.14 -1.62
N THR A 328 -10.94 1.98 -1.76
CA THR A 328 -11.71 1.68 -2.99
C THR A 328 -13.14 2.24 -3.02
N SER A 329 -13.63 2.86 -1.95
CA SER A 329 -14.97 3.45 -1.93
C SER A 329 -15.01 4.77 -2.70
N ARG A 330 -16.23 5.22 -3.00
CA ARG A 330 -16.49 6.53 -3.62
C ARG A 330 -16.47 7.71 -2.62
N TRP A 331 -16.18 7.43 -1.35
CA TRP A 331 -16.13 8.39 -0.25
C TRP A 331 -14.76 8.43 0.45
N ALA A 332 -13.88 7.47 0.15
CA ALA A 332 -12.49 7.50 0.59
C ALA A 332 -11.79 8.81 0.22
N ASN A 333 -10.95 9.31 1.13
CA ASN A 333 -10.19 10.55 0.98
C ASN A 333 -11.07 11.81 0.83
N ASP A 334 -12.25 11.84 1.47
CA ASP A 334 -13.12 13.02 1.57
C ASP A 334 -12.96 13.83 2.88
N GLY A 335 -12.27 13.26 3.87
CA GLY A 335 -11.92 13.86 5.15
C GLY A 335 -12.88 13.53 6.30
N GLU A 336 -13.94 12.75 6.08
CA GLU A 336 -14.69 12.04 7.11
C GLU A 336 -14.31 10.54 7.09
N CYS A 337 -14.49 9.80 8.19
CA CYS A 337 -14.28 8.34 8.23
C CYS A 337 -15.62 7.65 7.92
N ASP A 338 -15.72 6.97 6.77
CA ASP A 338 -16.94 6.30 6.30
C ASP A 338 -17.10 4.86 6.80
N ASP A 339 -16.03 4.27 7.32
CA ASP A 339 -16.04 2.86 7.73
C ASP A 339 -16.87 2.62 9.01
N PRO A 340 -17.95 1.82 8.95
CA PRO A 340 -18.85 1.57 10.09
C PRO A 340 -18.25 0.76 11.24
N ARG A 341 -17.00 0.28 11.12
CA ARG A 341 -16.21 -0.35 12.20
C ARG A 341 -15.64 0.67 13.19
N PHE A 342 -15.75 1.97 12.89
CA PHE A 342 -15.26 3.07 13.72
C PHE A 342 -16.38 3.90 14.34
N THR A 343 -16.04 4.68 15.37
CA THR A 343 -16.95 5.62 16.05
C THR A 343 -16.20 6.85 16.51
N GLY A 344 -16.82 8.03 16.47
CA GLY A 344 -16.16 9.28 16.85
C GLY A 344 -16.85 10.54 16.34
N ASN A 345 -16.13 11.66 16.43
CA ASN A 345 -16.58 12.95 15.89
C ASN A 345 -16.14 13.19 14.44
N GLY A 346 -15.15 12.44 13.95
CA GLY A 346 -14.72 12.45 12.55
C GLY A 346 -15.45 11.44 11.67
N MET A 347 -16.42 10.68 12.19
CA MET A 347 -17.21 9.75 11.37
C MET A 347 -18.09 10.52 10.39
N ALA A 348 -18.25 9.97 9.18
CA ALA A 348 -19.14 10.53 8.19
C ALA A 348 -20.60 10.57 8.67
N SER A 349 -21.33 11.57 8.19
CA SER A 349 -22.70 11.83 8.69
C SER A 349 -23.72 10.74 8.33
N GLN A 350 -23.39 9.86 7.39
CA GLN A 350 -24.07 8.62 7.02
C GLN A 350 -22.98 7.60 6.70
N LEU A 351 -23.05 6.39 7.26
CA LEU A 351 -22.04 5.33 7.08
C LEU A 351 -22.70 4.17 6.35
N ASP A 352 -22.11 3.65 5.27
CA ASP A 352 -22.58 2.44 4.59
C ASP A 352 -21.85 1.17 5.05
N ALA A 353 -22.55 0.03 5.06
CA ALA A 353 -21.93 -1.26 5.29
C ALA A 353 -21.00 -1.66 4.13
N THR A 354 -21.24 -1.14 2.93
CA THR A 354 -20.34 -1.36 1.78
C THR A 354 -19.01 -0.65 1.91
N ASP A 355 -18.95 0.49 2.60
CA ASP A 355 -17.71 1.29 2.74
C ASP A 355 -16.75 0.75 3.83
N MET A 356 -17.12 -0.38 4.44
CA MET A 356 -16.30 -1.12 5.40
C MET A 356 -14.95 -1.56 4.81
N GLY A 357 -13.87 -1.03 5.38
CA GLY A 357 -12.51 -1.29 4.91
C GLY A 357 -12.22 -0.73 3.53
N GLN A 358 -12.99 0.27 3.09
CA GLN A 358 -12.85 0.94 1.79
C GLN A 358 -12.62 2.45 1.92
N ASP A 359 -12.34 2.93 3.13
CA ASP A 359 -11.87 4.26 3.47
C ASP A 359 -10.80 4.10 4.56
N ALA A 360 -9.61 3.67 4.16
CA ALA A 360 -8.54 3.36 5.08
C ALA A 360 -7.80 4.63 5.51
N THR A 361 -7.55 5.55 4.59
CA THR A 361 -6.72 6.73 4.83
C THR A 361 -7.37 7.72 5.80
N ASP A 362 -8.63 8.12 5.61
CA ASP A 362 -9.28 9.08 6.51
C ASP A 362 -9.54 8.47 7.88
N CYS A 363 -10.05 7.24 7.95
CA CYS A 363 -10.18 6.53 9.22
C CYS A 363 -8.82 6.37 9.95
N LYS A 364 -7.72 6.13 9.25
CA LYS A 364 -6.37 6.05 9.86
C LYS A 364 -5.89 7.39 10.40
N ASN A 365 -6.05 8.46 9.61
CA ASN A 365 -5.71 9.81 10.02
C ASN A 365 -6.53 10.26 11.23
N LEU A 366 -7.85 10.05 11.19
CA LEU A 366 -8.76 10.42 12.27
C LEU A 366 -8.58 9.56 13.54
N VAL A 367 -8.08 8.32 13.44
CA VAL A 367 -7.62 7.54 14.62
C VAL A 367 -6.35 8.15 15.21
N ASN A 368 -5.37 8.52 14.38
CA ASN A 368 -4.10 9.11 14.85
C ASN A 368 -4.34 10.46 15.56
N GLU A 369 -5.31 11.25 15.08
CA GLU A 369 -5.76 12.48 15.73
C GLU A 369 -6.64 12.25 16.97
N GLY A 370 -7.11 11.02 17.20
CA GLY A 370 -8.06 10.68 18.27
C GLY A 370 -9.46 11.25 18.06
N GLN A 371 -9.83 11.54 16.81
CA GLN A 371 -11.17 11.99 16.41
C GLN A 371 -12.16 10.83 16.25
N VAL A 372 -11.66 9.65 15.84
CA VAL A 372 -12.39 8.37 15.80
C VAL A 372 -11.60 7.27 16.50
N GLU A 373 -12.30 6.21 16.91
CA GLU A 373 -11.73 5.00 17.51
C GLU A 373 -12.44 3.77 16.94
N PHE A 374 -11.75 2.62 16.91
CA PHE A 374 -12.40 1.36 16.56
C PHE A 374 -13.52 1.00 17.55
N ILE A 375 -14.56 0.39 17.01
CA ILE A 375 -15.64 -0.17 17.82
C ILE A 375 -15.16 -1.49 18.42
N THR A 376 -15.18 -1.57 19.75
CA THR A 376 -14.67 -2.68 20.55
C THR A 376 -15.71 -3.12 21.58
N ALA A 377 -15.53 -4.30 22.18
CA ALA A 377 -16.41 -4.78 23.26
C ALA A 377 -16.45 -3.88 24.52
N ALA A 378 -15.64 -2.82 24.58
CA ALA A 378 -15.67 -1.80 25.62
C ALA A 378 -16.56 -0.58 25.30
N ASN A 379 -16.86 -0.28 24.02
CA ASN A 379 -17.66 0.88 23.60
C ASN A 379 -18.97 0.52 22.85
N VAL A 380 -19.18 -0.74 22.44
CA VAL A 380 -20.46 -1.22 21.87
C VAL A 380 -21.59 -1.24 22.92
N ASP A 381 -22.74 -0.68 22.57
CA ASP A 381 -24.01 -0.95 23.28
C ASP A 381 -24.66 -2.23 22.74
N PHE A 382 -24.39 -3.35 23.41
CA PHE A 382 -24.93 -4.66 23.04
C PHE A 382 -26.44 -4.82 23.30
N GLY A 383 -27.07 -3.91 24.04
CA GLY A 383 -28.51 -3.97 24.34
C GLY A 383 -28.89 -4.91 25.50
N ASP A 384 -29.87 -5.79 25.29
CA ASP A 384 -30.34 -6.78 26.28
C ASP A 384 -30.46 -8.20 25.69
N ASP A 385 -30.89 -9.19 26.49
CA ASP A 385 -31.12 -10.58 26.06
C ASP A 385 -32.63 -10.85 25.88
N SER A 386 -33.35 -9.99 25.14
CA SER A 386 -34.81 -10.06 25.01
C SER A 386 -35.34 -10.83 23.79
N SER A 387 -34.47 -11.39 22.94
CA SER A 387 -34.87 -12.24 21.81
C SER A 387 -35.31 -13.63 22.30
N GLU A 388 -35.81 -14.47 21.38
CA GLU A 388 -36.06 -15.90 21.68
C GLU A 388 -34.84 -16.79 21.41
N TRP A 389 -33.77 -16.21 20.89
CA TRP A 389 -32.54 -16.88 20.44
C TRP A 389 -31.32 -16.54 21.32
N SER A 390 -31.39 -15.49 22.13
CA SER A 390 -30.30 -15.06 23.00
C SER A 390 -29.83 -16.15 23.97
N ASN A 391 -28.52 -16.20 24.24
CA ASN A 391 -27.87 -17.23 25.07
C ASN A 391 -27.94 -18.65 24.45
N ASP A 392 -27.96 -18.77 23.11
CA ASP A 392 -27.86 -20.06 22.39
C ASP A 392 -26.45 -20.38 21.86
N GLY A 393 -25.57 -19.38 21.79
CA GLY A 393 -24.15 -19.49 21.43
C GLY A 393 -23.78 -18.96 20.05
N GLU A 394 -24.73 -18.46 19.27
CA GLU A 394 -24.50 -17.63 18.08
C GLU A 394 -24.83 -16.15 18.40
N CYS A 395 -24.34 -15.19 17.61
CA CYS A 395 -24.72 -13.77 17.76
C CYS A 395 -25.87 -13.42 16.81
N ASP A 396 -27.05 -13.17 17.37
CA ASP A 396 -28.29 -12.89 16.62
C ASP A 396 -28.51 -11.42 16.25
N ASP A 397 -27.73 -10.51 16.82
CA ASP A 397 -27.86 -9.09 16.56
C ASP A 397 -27.32 -8.75 15.16
N PRO A 398 -28.15 -8.22 14.24
CA PRO A 398 -27.72 -7.93 12.88
C PRO A 398 -26.52 -7.00 12.76
N ARG A 399 -26.20 -6.22 13.80
CA ARG A 399 -25.04 -5.31 13.84
C ARG A 399 -23.69 -6.03 13.84
N PHE A 400 -23.65 -7.36 13.79
CA PHE A 400 -22.43 -8.15 13.82
C PHE A 400 -22.40 -9.17 12.67
N THR A 401 -21.20 -9.42 12.15
CA THR A 401 -20.93 -10.44 11.12
C THR A 401 -19.81 -11.37 11.55
N GLY A 402 -19.60 -12.48 10.85
CA GLY A 402 -18.47 -13.40 11.08
C GLY A 402 -18.89 -14.82 11.50
N PRO A 403 -17.92 -15.73 11.74
CA PRO A 403 -18.17 -17.17 11.94
C PRO A 403 -18.96 -17.53 13.21
N GLY A 404 -19.09 -16.60 14.17
CA GLY A 404 -19.98 -16.74 15.33
C GLY A 404 -21.35 -16.06 15.17
N SER A 405 -21.60 -15.32 14.08
CA SER A 405 -22.91 -14.70 13.86
C SER A 405 -23.93 -15.75 13.46
N ALA A 406 -25.19 -15.54 13.87
CA ALA A 406 -26.27 -16.45 13.55
C ALA A 406 -26.40 -16.59 12.04
N THR A 407 -26.58 -17.83 11.56
CA THR A 407 -26.66 -18.11 10.10
C THR A 407 -27.86 -17.40 9.43
N LYS A 408 -28.80 -16.87 10.23
CA LYS A 408 -29.99 -16.14 9.81
C LYS A 408 -30.28 -15.00 10.78
N LEU A 409 -29.68 -13.85 10.54
CA LEU A 409 -29.93 -12.62 11.30
C LEU A 409 -31.37 -12.13 11.04
N ASP A 410 -32.01 -11.59 12.07
CA ASP A 410 -33.34 -10.98 11.96
C ASP A 410 -33.29 -9.52 12.44
N PRO A 411 -33.74 -8.52 11.66
CA PRO A 411 -33.83 -7.12 12.07
C PRO A 411 -34.50 -6.87 13.43
N ARG A 412 -35.34 -7.79 13.91
CA ARG A 412 -36.01 -7.71 15.21
C ARG A 412 -35.10 -8.06 16.39
N ASN A 413 -33.99 -8.77 16.16
CA ASN A 413 -33.00 -9.18 17.15
C ASN A 413 -31.95 -8.09 17.45
N PHE A 414 -32.00 -6.95 16.76
CA PHE A 414 -31.17 -5.77 17.01
C PHE A 414 -31.12 -5.39 18.51
N GLY A 415 -29.94 -5.48 19.12
CA GLY A 415 -29.72 -5.21 20.54
C GLY A 415 -30.51 -6.12 21.48
N ARG A 416 -30.81 -7.36 21.08
CA ARG A 416 -31.60 -8.34 21.85
C ARG A 416 -30.88 -9.66 22.16
N ASP A 417 -29.60 -9.75 21.81
CA ASP A 417 -28.73 -10.85 22.13
C ASP A 417 -27.38 -10.32 22.64
N ALA A 418 -27.42 -9.63 23.78
CA ALA A 418 -26.26 -8.93 24.28
C ALA A 418 -25.16 -9.89 24.78
N THR A 419 -25.54 -10.99 25.43
CA THR A 419 -24.58 -11.90 26.08
C THR A 419 -23.71 -12.66 25.06
N ASP A 420 -24.30 -13.22 24.00
CA ASP A 420 -23.51 -14.01 23.03
C ASP A 420 -22.74 -13.09 22.08
N CYS A 421 -23.36 -12.04 21.53
CA CYS A 421 -22.64 -11.04 20.74
C CYS A 421 -21.46 -10.39 21.50
N GLN A 422 -21.58 -10.14 22.80
CA GLN A 422 -20.46 -9.65 23.61
C GLN A 422 -19.35 -10.70 23.76
N ALA A 423 -19.68 -11.96 24.04
CA ALA A 423 -18.70 -13.03 24.19
C ALA A 423 -17.99 -13.36 22.85
N LEU A 424 -18.72 -13.29 21.75
CA LEU A 424 -18.23 -13.60 20.41
C LEU A 424 -17.36 -12.46 19.85
N LEU A 425 -17.71 -11.18 20.09
CA LEU A 425 -16.82 -10.05 19.77
C LEU A 425 -15.55 -10.10 20.62
N GLN A 426 -15.64 -10.46 21.91
CA GLN A 426 -14.47 -10.61 22.79
C GLN A 426 -13.54 -11.77 22.41
N SER A 427 -14.04 -12.77 21.66
CA SER A 427 -13.26 -13.91 21.18
C SER A 427 -12.87 -13.80 19.70
N GLY A 428 -13.15 -12.67 19.04
CA GLY A 428 -12.86 -12.46 17.62
C GLY A 428 -13.63 -13.40 16.68
N GLN A 429 -14.79 -13.88 17.12
CA GLN A 429 -15.67 -14.74 16.32
C GLN A 429 -16.75 -13.97 15.59
N VAL A 430 -17.03 -12.72 16.00
CA VAL A 430 -17.82 -11.76 15.23
C VAL A 430 -17.17 -10.38 15.26
N ASP A 431 -17.40 -9.61 14.21
CA ASP A 431 -16.99 -8.22 14.05
C ASP A 431 -18.23 -7.31 14.03
N TYR A 432 -18.12 -6.08 14.54
CA TYR A 432 -19.21 -5.11 14.52
C TYR A 432 -19.26 -4.33 13.20
N VAL A 433 -20.43 -4.24 12.57
CA VAL A 433 -20.62 -3.72 11.19
C VAL A 433 -21.58 -2.53 11.08
N GLY A 434 -21.88 -1.85 12.20
CA GLY A 434 -22.66 -0.61 12.17
C GLY A 434 -24.14 -0.75 12.53
N GLY A 435 -24.70 0.35 13.05
CA GLY A 435 -25.92 0.33 13.87
C GLY A 435 -27.26 0.63 13.16
N VAL A 436 -27.31 0.74 11.83
CA VAL A 436 -28.58 1.05 11.10
C VAL A 436 -28.77 0.27 9.79
N LEU A 437 -27.70 -0.15 9.09
CA LEU A 437 -27.82 -0.71 7.73
C LEU A 437 -27.78 -2.23 7.60
N ALA A 438 -27.26 -2.97 8.58
CA ALA A 438 -27.30 -4.44 8.54
C ALA A 438 -28.73 -5.04 8.58
N ILE A 439 -29.75 -4.19 8.81
CA ILE A 439 -31.17 -4.49 8.65
C ILE A 439 -31.56 -4.73 7.18
N ILE A 440 -30.79 -4.24 6.21
CA ILE A 440 -31.12 -4.33 4.78
C ILE A 440 -30.66 -5.67 4.17
N ASP A 441 -29.50 -6.19 4.60
CA ASP A 441 -28.96 -7.48 4.12
C ASP A 441 -29.66 -8.70 4.78
N SER A 442 -30.00 -8.57 6.08
CA SER A 442 -30.68 -9.62 6.87
C SER A 442 -32.11 -9.96 6.42
N ALA A 443 -32.64 -9.36 5.35
CA ALA A 443 -33.95 -9.69 4.79
C ALA A 443 -33.96 -11.00 3.98
N SER A 444 -32.78 -11.54 3.65
CA SER A 444 -32.59 -12.92 3.15
C SER A 444 -31.69 -13.64 4.17
N LEU A 445 -32.11 -14.65 4.95
CA LEU A 445 -32.89 -15.87 4.69
C LEU A 445 -33.51 -16.34 6.03
N GLN A 446 -34.49 -17.24 6.21
CA GLN A 446 -35.58 -17.84 5.44
C GLN A 446 -36.42 -18.68 6.43
N TYR A 447 -37.76 -18.51 6.49
CA TYR A 447 -38.67 -19.45 7.19
C TYR A 447 -39.99 -19.59 6.39
N ASN A 448 -40.44 -20.76 5.93
CA ASN A 448 -39.92 -22.13 6.08
C ASN A 448 -40.39 -23.01 4.90
N GLY A 449 -39.68 -24.10 4.59
CA GLY A 449 -40.04 -25.03 3.51
C GLY A 449 -39.28 -26.36 3.47
N ASP A 450 -38.64 -26.74 4.58
CA ASP A 450 -37.70 -27.85 4.71
C ASP A 450 -38.20 -29.22 4.19
N ALA A 451 -37.38 -29.91 3.36
CA ALA A 451 -37.46 -31.35 3.11
C ALA A 451 -36.20 -31.98 2.49
N ASN A 452 -35.18 -32.23 3.34
CA ASN A 452 -34.60 -33.57 3.52
C ASN A 452 -33.62 -34.19 2.45
N GLN A 453 -32.32 -34.11 2.79
CA GLN A 453 -31.23 -35.11 2.63
C GLN A 453 -30.69 -35.49 1.24
N GLY A 454 -29.35 -35.40 1.07
CA GLY A 454 -28.65 -36.07 -0.04
C GLY A 454 -27.14 -35.83 -0.25
N ASN A 455 -26.29 -35.99 0.77
CA ASN A 455 -24.86 -36.35 0.74
C ASN A 455 -23.87 -35.77 -0.32
N ASP A 456 -22.82 -35.15 0.25
CA ASP A 456 -21.38 -35.45 0.05
C ASP A 456 -20.61 -35.10 -1.25
N ASP A 457 -19.42 -34.54 -0.97
CA ASP A 457 -18.17 -34.57 -1.73
C ASP A 457 -18.00 -33.74 -3.03
N ALA A 458 -16.95 -32.93 -3.00
CA ALA A 458 -16.43 -32.04 -4.04
C ALA A 458 -15.71 -32.79 -5.19
N PRO A 459 -15.03 -32.11 -6.16
CA PRO A 459 -15.13 -30.73 -6.64
C PRO A 459 -15.41 -30.69 -8.17
N SER A 460 -15.13 -29.53 -8.82
CA SER A 460 -14.72 -29.36 -10.24
C SER A 460 -15.69 -28.64 -11.19
N THR A 461 -15.25 -27.45 -11.64
CA THR A 461 -15.28 -26.93 -13.04
C THR A 461 -16.58 -26.93 -13.87
N GLY A 462 -17.00 -25.74 -14.32
CA GLY A 462 -17.62 -25.58 -15.64
C GLY A 462 -18.64 -24.45 -15.77
N THR A 463 -18.47 -23.62 -16.81
CA THR A 463 -19.38 -22.56 -17.34
C THR A 463 -19.71 -21.37 -16.44
N SER A 464 -19.40 -20.11 -16.78
CA SER A 464 -18.42 -19.54 -17.73
C SER A 464 -18.49 -18.01 -17.65
N GLY A 465 -17.38 -17.32 -17.33
CA GLY A 465 -16.98 -15.97 -17.79
C GLY A 465 -17.94 -14.77 -17.84
N ILE A 466 -19.20 -14.85 -17.37
CA ILE A 466 -20.14 -13.73 -17.37
C ILE A 466 -19.94 -12.94 -16.08
N ASP A 467 -19.54 -11.68 -16.20
CA ASP A 467 -19.59 -10.71 -15.12
C ASP A 467 -21.04 -10.23 -14.95
N TRP A 468 -21.66 -10.63 -13.84
CA TRP A 468 -23.05 -10.31 -13.54
C TRP A 468 -23.23 -8.87 -13.03
N GLY A 469 -22.17 -8.22 -12.55
CA GLY A 469 -22.27 -6.91 -11.89
C GLY A 469 -22.85 -6.99 -10.47
N ASN A 470 -23.66 -6.01 -10.10
CA ASN A 470 -24.29 -5.87 -8.78
C ASN A 470 -25.80 -5.55 -8.91
N ASP A 471 -26.48 -5.23 -7.80
CA ASP A 471 -27.92 -4.88 -7.77
C ASP A 471 -28.15 -3.37 -7.46
N SER A 472 -27.28 -2.48 -7.95
CA SER A 472 -27.32 -1.05 -7.60
C SER A 472 -28.36 -0.21 -8.36
N SER A 473 -29.17 -0.80 -9.24
CA SER A 473 -30.19 -0.07 -10.01
C SER A 473 -31.46 0.22 -9.20
N SER A 474 -32.28 1.16 -9.65
CA SER A 474 -33.58 1.45 -9.04
C SER A 474 -34.67 0.41 -9.38
N TRP A 475 -34.35 -0.54 -10.26
CA TRP A 475 -35.25 -1.58 -10.79
C TRP A 475 -34.80 -3.00 -10.42
N ALA A 476 -33.55 -3.15 -9.97
CA ALA A 476 -32.99 -4.43 -9.52
C ALA A 476 -33.85 -5.12 -8.46
N ASN A 477 -33.90 -6.45 -8.53
CA ASN A 477 -34.73 -7.31 -7.67
C ASN A 477 -36.26 -7.09 -7.81
N ASP A 478 -36.76 -6.57 -8.94
CA ASP A 478 -38.22 -6.46 -9.21
C ASP A 478 -38.85 -7.71 -9.85
N GLY A 479 -38.02 -8.64 -10.33
CA GLY A 479 -38.40 -9.91 -10.96
C GLY A 479 -38.36 -9.92 -12.49
N GLU A 480 -38.06 -8.79 -13.14
CA GLU A 480 -37.58 -8.72 -14.52
C GLU A 480 -36.06 -8.48 -14.54
N CYS A 481 -35.36 -8.78 -15.64
CA CYS A 481 -33.93 -8.48 -15.80
C CYS A 481 -33.75 -7.15 -16.54
N ASP A 482 -33.23 -6.12 -15.87
CA ASP A 482 -33.04 -4.77 -16.43
C ASP A 482 -31.72 -4.59 -17.20
N ASP A 483 -30.77 -5.52 -17.06
CA ASP A 483 -29.47 -5.41 -17.71
C ASP A 483 -29.58 -5.55 -19.25
N PRO A 484 -29.23 -4.51 -20.04
CA PRO A 484 -29.34 -4.52 -21.49
C PRO A 484 -28.43 -5.54 -22.21
N ARG A 485 -27.52 -6.20 -21.49
CA ARG A 485 -26.72 -7.33 -22.02
C ARG A 485 -27.55 -8.61 -22.20
N PHE A 486 -28.80 -8.67 -21.75
CA PHE A 486 -29.64 -9.88 -21.81
C PHE A 486 -30.91 -9.70 -22.64
N ALA A 487 -31.41 -10.80 -23.20
CA ALA A 487 -32.66 -10.84 -23.95
C ALA A 487 -33.49 -12.09 -23.62
N GLY A 488 -34.81 -11.93 -23.46
CA GLY A 488 -35.74 -13.04 -23.27
C GLY A 488 -37.06 -12.66 -22.60
N PRO A 489 -38.02 -13.60 -22.44
CA PRO A 489 -39.30 -13.38 -21.76
C PRO A 489 -39.25 -12.94 -20.28
N GLY A 490 -38.07 -12.93 -19.65
CA GLY A 490 -37.87 -12.37 -18.31
C GLY A 490 -37.14 -11.02 -18.29
N VAL A 491 -36.77 -10.45 -19.44
CA VAL A 491 -36.10 -9.14 -19.52
C VAL A 491 -37.13 -8.02 -19.41
N ALA A 492 -36.76 -6.93 -18.74
CA ALA A 492 -37.63 -5.81 -18.45
C ALA A 492 -38.23 -5.20 -19.72
N SER A 493 -39.47 -4.72 -19.59
CA SER A 493 -40.19 -4.15 -20.75
C SER A 493 -39.64 -2.83 -21.28
N THR A 494 -38.71 -2.20 -20.55
CA THR A 494 -37.94 -1.01 -20.94
C THR A 494 -36.57 -1.13 -20.28
N LEU A 495 -35.50 -1.10 -21.08
CA LEU A 495 -34.12 -1.22 -20.61
C LEU A 495 -33.45 0.14 -20.70
N LEU A 496 -32.62 0.50 -19.72
CA LEU A 496 -31.84 1.74 -19.72
C LEU A 496 -30.34 1.40 -19.68
N ASP A 497 -29.52 2.19 -20.38
CA ASP A 497 -28.04 2.04 -20.34
C ASP A 497 -27.49 2.26 -18.91
N GLU A 498 -28.25 2.95 -18.05
CA GLU A 498 -27.92 3.16 -16.63
C GLU A 498 -27.94 1.86 -15.81
N ASP A 499 -28.72 0.85 -16.22
CA ASP A 499 -28.93 -0.43 -15.51
C ASP A 499 -27.91 -1.52 -15.89
N LEU A 500 -26.93 -1.20 -16.75
CA LEU A 500 -25.86 -2.10 -17.21
C LEU A 500 -25.04 -2.67 -16.05
N GLY A 501 -25.14 -3.99 -15.81
CA GLY A 501 -24.47 -4.66 -14.70
C GLY A 501 -24.97 -4.21 -13.32
N ARG A 502 -26.21 -3.72 -13.23
CA ARG A 502 -26.80 -3.23 -11.97
C ARG A 502 -28.06 -3.97 -11.53
N ASP A 503 -28.36 -5.09 -12.16
CA ASP A 503 -29.42 -6.05 -11.77
C ASP A 503 -28.90 -7.50 -11.90
N ALA A 504 -27.84 -7.80 -11.16
CA ALA A 504 -27.16 -9.09 -11.21
C ALA A 504 -28.04 -10.27 -10.76
N THR A 505 -28.88 -10.07 -9.74
CA THR A 505 -29.66 -11.14 -9.11
C THR A 505 -30.77 -11.66 -10.02
N ASP A 506 -31.61 -10.81 -10.60
CA ASP A 506 -32.67 -11.26 -11.50
C ASP A 506 -32.10 -11.74 -12.84
N CYS A 507 -31.11 -11.04 -13.41
CA CYS A 507 -30.47 -11.48 -14.65
C CYS A 507 -29.74 -12.84 -14.50
N SER A 508 -28.98 -13.07 -13.43
CA SER A 508 -28.33 -14.37 -13.20
C SER A 508 -29.35 -15.49 -12.94
N THR A 509 -30.40 -15.20 -12.18
CA THR A 509 -31.49 -16.13 -11.86
C THR A 509 -32.26 -16.54 -13.11
N LEU A 510 -32.67 -15.57 -13.93
CA LEU A 510 -33.42 -15.81 -15.16
C LEU A 510 -32.57 -16.48 -16.24
N PHE A 511 -31.27 -16.19 -16.29
CA PHE A 511 -30.33 -16.86 -17.22
C PHE A 511 -30.11 -18.32 -16.83
N GLN A 512 -29.91 -18.62 -15.53
CA GLN A 512 -29.82 -20.00 -15.04
C GLN A 512 -31.11 -20.80 -15.27
N GLN A 513 -32.27 -20.14 -15.20
CA GLN A 513 -33.56 -20.72 -15.56
C GLN A 513 -33.78 -20.86 -17.09
N GLY A 514 -32.86 -20.34 -17.91
CA GLY A 514 -32.96 -20.34 -19.37
C GLY A 514 -34.08 -19.45 -19.90
N GLN A 515 -34.60 -18.53 -19.08
CA GLN A 515 -35.63 -17.56 -19.47
C GLN A 515 -35.06 -16.37 -20.23
N ILE A 516 -33.78 -16.05 -20.03
CA ILE A 516 -33.06 -14.99 -20.75
C ILE A 516 -31.69 -15.51 -21.20
N GLN A 517 -31.07 -14.82 -22.15
CA GLN A 517 -29.77 -15.18 -22.72
C GLN A 517 -28.92 -13.92 -22.89
N LEU A 518 -27.63 -14.01 -22.58
CA LEU A 518 -26.66 -12.94 -22.83
C LEU A 518 -26.55 -12.71 -24.35
N VAL A 519 -26.89 -11.52 -24.81
CA VAL A 519 -26.74 -11.10 -26.21
C VAL A 519 -25.33 -10.57 -26.42
N GLN A 520 -24.37 -11.49 -26.55
CA GLN A 520 -23.02 -11.15 -27.00
C GLN A 520 -23.04 -10.66 -28.45
N GLY A 521 -22.36 -9.54 -28.69
CA GLY A 521 -21.71 -9.31 -29.98
C GLY A 521 -20.74 -10.45 -30.29
N ASP A 522 -20.71 -10.88 -31.55
CA ASP A 522 -19.72 -11.81 -32.12
C ASP A 522 -19.42 -13.11 -31.33
N GLY A 523 -20.32 -14.09 -31.43
CA GLY A 523 -20.22 -15.35 -30.70
C GLY A 523 -19.28 -16.44 -31.27
N GLN A 524 -18.76 -17.27 -30.37
CA GLN A 524 -18.45 -18.68 -30.62
C GLN A 524 -18.92 -19.58 -29.48
N LEU A 525 -19.52 -20.71 -29.83
CA LEU A 525 -19.72 -21.85 -28.94
C LEU A 525 -18.42 -22.66 -28.86
N GLU A 526 -17.96 -22.95 -27.64
CA GLU A 526 -16.74 -23.72 -27.40
C GLU A 526 -16.92 -25.21 -27.77
N THR A 527 -16.19 -25.71 -28.79
CA THR A 527 -15.91 -27.15 -28.99
C THR A 527 -14.52 -27.37 -29.61
N ASP A 528 -13.92 -28.52 -29.27
CA ASP A 528 -12.51 -28.90 -29.44
C ASP A 528 -11.85 -28.86 -30.86
N GLN A 529 -10.55 -28.52 -30.83
CA GLN A 529 -9.46 -29.00 -31.72
C GLN A 529 -9.31 -28.43 -33.18
N PRO A 530 -8.08 -28.47 -33.77
CA PRO A 530 -7.40 -27.21 -34.09
C PRO A 530 -7.09 -26.90 -35.56
N ALA A 531 -6.67 -25.64 -35.75
CA ALA A 531 -5.82 -25.07 -36.81
C ALA A 531 -6.40 -24.93 -38.23
N VAL A 532 -6.48 -23.67 -38.69
CA VAL A 532 -5.85 -23.12 -39.92
C VAL A 532 -6.18 -21.61 -39.97
N GLU A 533 -5.16 -20.73 -40.01
CA GLU A 533 -5.36 -19.31 -40.38
C GLU A 533 -5.81 -19.19 -41.85
N PRO A 534 -6.67 -18.23 -42.21
CA PRO A 534 -6.16 -17.17 -43.06
C PRO A 534 -6.84 -15.79 -42.97
N THR A 535 -6.00 -14.75 -42.83
CA THR A 535 -6.01 -13.45 -43.55
C THR A 535 -7.32 -12.77 -44.01
N LEU A 536 -7.42 -11.49 -43.62
CA LEU A 536 -8.22 -10.40 -44.19
C LEU A 536 -8.34 -10.41 -45.74
N GLN A 537 -9.55 -10.19 -46.28
CA GLN A 537 -9.90 -9.21 -47.35
C GLN A 537 -11.36 -9.41 -47.88
N PRO A 538 -11.98 -8.40 -48.52
CA PRO A 538 -13.42 -8.14 -48.37
C PRO A 538 -14.31 -8.86 -49.39
N SER A 539 -15.57 -9.08 -49.03
CA SER A 539 -16.59 -9.61 -49.95
C SER A 539 -17.95 -8.91 -49.82
N THR A 540 -18.20 -8.03 -50.78
CA THR A 540 -19.47 -7.78 -51.47
C THR A 540 -20.74 -8.43 -50.88
N ALA A 541 -21.63 -7.58 -50.37
CA ALA A 541 -22.95 -7.98 -49.90
C ALA A 541 -23.82 -8.66 -50.98
N THR A 542 -24.51 -9.74 -50.61
CA THR A 542 -25.89 -10.01 -51.04
C THR A 542 -26.60 -10.90 -50.00
N ASP A 543 -27.81 -10.48 -49.60
CA ASP A 543 -28.82 -11.29 -48.89
C ASP A 543 -28.52 -11.69 -47.44
N GLY A 544 -27.91 -10.77 -46.69
CA GLY A 544 -28.15 -10.58 -45.26
C GLY A 544 -28.60 -9.14 -45.04
N GLU A 545 -29.65 -8.93 -44.24
CA GLU A 545 -30.12 -7.59 -43.86
C GLU A 545 -28.99 -6.88 -43.12
N LEU A 546 -28.53 -5.73 -43.63
CA LEU A 546 -27.44 -4.98 -43.01
C LEU A 546 -27.94 -4.47 -41.67
N ASN A 547 -27.36 -4.98 -40.58
CA ASN A 547 -27.76 -4.56 -39.25
C ASN A 547 -27.20 -3.17 -38.96
N PHE A 548 -28.08 -2.17 -38.97
CA PHE A 548 -27.79 -0.80 -38.54
C PHE A 548 -27.89 -0.64 -37.02
N GLY A 549 -28.56 -1.57 -36.33
CA GLY A 549 -28.67 -1.61 -34.87
C GLY A 549 -29.93 -0.94 -34.34
N ASP A 550 -29.77 -0.11 -33.31
CA ASP A 550 -30.81 0.74 -32.71
C ASP A 550 -30.34 2.20 -32.56
N ASP A 551 -31.14 3.03 -31.89
CA ASP A 551 -30.88 4.47 -31.69
C ASP A 551 -30.54 4.77 -30.21
N THR A 552 -29.79 3.91 -29.52
CA THR A 552 -29.54 4.03 -28.07
C THR A 552 -28.45 5.03 -27.67
N SER A 553 -27.57 5.48 -28.58
CA SER A 553 -26.49 6.40 -28.21
C SER A 553 -26.98 7.84 -27.97
N ALA A 554 -26.20 8.61 -27.20
CA ALA A 554 -26.45 10.03 -26.97
C ALA A 554 -26.32 10.92 -28.23
N TRP A 555 -25.80 10.36 -29.33
CA TRP A 555 -25.64 11.00 -30.63
C TRP A 555 -26.62 10.46 -31.70
N ALA A 556 -27.43 9.45 -31.36
CA ALA A 556 -28.41 8.90 -32.29
C ALA A 556 -29.45 9.96 -32.73
N ASN A 557 -29.87 9.89 -34.00
CA ASN A 557 -30.85 10.82 -34.61
C ASN A 557 -30.38 12.30 -34.66
N ASP A 558 -29.07 12.59 -34.66
CA ASP A 558 -28.55 13.96 -34.77
C ASP A 558 -28.37 14.45 -36.23
N GLY A 559 -28.37 13.53 -37.20
CA GLY A 559 -28.23 13.76 -38.63
C GLY A 559 -26.88 13.37 -39.24
N GLU A 560 -25.89 12.97 -38.43
CA GLU A 560 -24.66 12.27 -38.87
C GLU A 560 -24.80 10.76 -38.59
N CYS A 561 -23.80 9.94 -38.97
CA CYS A 561 -23.75 8.51 -38.65
C CYS A 561 -22.57 8.22 -37.75
N ASP A 562 -22.84 7.85 -36.50
CA ASP A 562 -21.84 7.66 -35.46
C ASP A 562 -21.24 6.24 -35.38
N ASP A 563 -21.76 5.30 -36.16
CA ASP A 563 -21.29 3.91 -36.16
C ASP A 563 -19.90 3.77 -36.85
N PRO A 564 -18.86 3.30 -36.13
CA PRO A 564 -17.48 3.22 -36.63
C PRO A 564 -17.28 2.25 -37.80
N ARG A 565 -18.27 1.42 -38.16
CA ARG A 565 -18.23 0.57 -39.36
C ARG A 565 -18.54 1.34 -40.65
N PHE A 566 -18.95 2.61 -40.58
CA PHE A 566 -19.31 3.40 -41.74
C PHE A 566 -18.38 4.61 -41.94
N THR A 567 -18.19 5.00 -43.20
CA THR A 567 -17.43 6.20 -43.56
C THR A 567 -18.08 6.93 -44.73
N GLY A 568 -18.03 8.26 -44.73
CA GLY A 568 -18.40 9.09 -45.87
C GLY A 568 -18.78 10.52 -45.47
N PRO A 569 -19.27 11.34 -46.42
CA PRO A 569 -19.75 12.70 -46.12
C PRO A 569 -20.91 12.83 -45.11
N GLY A 570 -21.46 11.72 -44.62
CA GLY A 570 -22.46 11.70 -43.55
C GLY A 570 -22.03 10.95 -42.28
N SER A 571 -20.83 10.35 -42.20
CA SER A 571 -20.35 9.79 -40.92
C SER A 571 -19.85 10.91 -40.02
N ALA A 572 -20.01 10.78 -38.71
CA ALA A 572 -19.76 11.85 -37.77
C ALA A 572 -18.34 12.43 -37.85
N ALA A 573 -18.21 13.74 -37.65
CA ALA A 573 -16.95 14.47 -37.86
C ALA A 573 -15.89 14.29 -36.74
N SER A 574 -16.29 13.70 -35.62
CA SER A 574 -15.45 13.39 -34.45
C SER A 574 -14.80 12.00 -34.58
N PRO A 575 -13.73 11.67 -33.82
CA PRO A 575 -13.23 10.30 -33.78
C PRO A 575 -14.33 9.34 -33.31
N LEU A 576 -14.75 8.42 -34.19
CA LEU A 576 -15.86 7.50 -33.97
C LEU A 576 -15.51 6.54 -32.83
N SER A 577 -16.27 6.62 -31.73
CA SER A 577 -16.08 5.78 -30.56
C SER A 577 -16.56 4.35 -30.84
N PRO A 578 -15.84 3.30 -30.41
CA PRO A 578 -16.35 1.93 -30.41
C PRO A 578 -17.69 1.77 -29.67
N LEU A 579 -18.01 2.67 -28.73
CA LEU A 579 -19.27 2.68 -27.98
C LEU A 579 -20.50 3.01 -28.83
N ASN A 580 -20.31 3.65 -30.00
CA ASN A 580 -21.41 4.03 -30.92
C ASN A 580 -21.71 2.94 -31.98
N LEU A 581 -21.02 1.80 -31.92
CA LEU A 581 -21.27 0.64 -32.77
C LEU A 581 -22.71 0.15 -32.63
N LEU A 582 -23.46 0.11 -33.75
CA LEU A 582 -24.87 -0.29 -33.80
C LEU A 582 -25.84 0.59 -32.97
N LYS A 583 -25.43 1.80 -32.55
CA LYS A 583 -26.23 2.67 -31.66
C LYS A 583 -26.79 3.96 -32.32
N ASP A 584 -26.77 4.05 -33.64
CA ASP A 584 -27.32 5.15 -34.42
C ASP A 584 -27.94 4.64 -35.75
N ALA A 585 -28.92 3.76 -35.63
CA ALA A 585 -29.46 3.02 -36.75
C ALA A 585 -30.25 3.90 -37.73
N THR A 586 -31.04 4.86 -37.24
CA THR A 586 -31.92 5.68 -38.08
C THR A 586 -31.13 6.54 -39.06
N ASP A 587 -30.08 7.22 -38.62
CA ASP A 587 -29.27 8.05 -39.50
C ASP A 587 -28.28 7.22 -40.31
N CYS A 588 -27.58 6.24 -39.73
CA CYS A 588 -26.74 5.32 -40.51
C CYS A 588 -27.52 4.56 -41.60
N GLN A 589 -28.75 4.08 -41.33
CA GLN A 589 -29.60 3.48 -42.36
C GLN A 589 -29.98 4.50 -43.43
N THR A 590 -30.46 5.68 -43.02
CA THR A 590 -30.91 6.74 -43.95
C THR A 590 -29.78 7.21 -44.87
N LEU A 591 -28.58 7.38 -44.31
CA LEU A 591 -27.37 7.81 -45.02
C LEU A 591 -26.78 6.70 -45.90
N PHE A 592 -26.87 5.44 -45.49
CA PHE A 592 -26.43 4.31 -46.31
C PHE A 592 -27.39 4.07 -47.49
N GLU A 593 -28.70 4.06 -47.25
CA GLU A 593 -29.72 3.90 -48.30
C GLU A 593 -29.68 5.03 -49.33
N ASN A 594 -29.34 6.26 -48.91
CA ASN A 594 -29.19 7.40 -49.82
C ASN A 594 -27.78 7.49 -50.47
N GLY A 595 -26.82 6.68 -50.01
CA GLY A 595 -25.46 6.56 -50.55
C GLY A 595 -24.47 7.65 -50.09
N SER A 596 -24.73 8.31 -48.97
CA SER A 596 -23.83 9.30 -48.36
C SER A 596 -22.75 8.69 -47.46
N ILE A 597 -22.92 7.43 -47.04
CA ILE A 597 -21.91 6.64 -46.31
C ILE A 597 -21.78 5.23 -46.89
N THR A 598 -20.66 4.58 -46.61
CA THR A 598 -20.36 3.20 -47.01
C THR A 598 -19.75 2.43 -45.84
N LEU A 599 -20.11 1.15 -45.70
CA LEU A 599 -19.47 0.22 -44.77
C LEU A 599 -18.00 -0.01 -45.16
N ILE A 600 -17.08 -0.03 -44.20
CA ILE A 600 -15.62 -0.23 -44.41
C ILE A 600 -15.18 -1.71 -44.40
#